data_AF-A0A075I210-F1
#
_entry.id   AF-A0A075I210-F1
#
_cell.length_a   1.000
_cell.length_b   1.000
_cell.length_c   1.000
_cell.angle_alpha   90.00
_cell.angle_beta   90.00
_cell.angle_gamma   90.00
#
_symmetry.space_group_name_H-M   'P 1'
#
loop_
_entity.id
_entity.type
_entity.pdbx_description
1 polymer ?
#
loop_
_entity_poly.entity_id
_entity_poly.type
_entity_poly.pdbx_seq_one_letter_code
_entity_poly.pdbx_strand_id
1 'polypeptide(L)' 'MLTKIVPRHPALVINGNEKSLVIADLHLGFEAKLSSNNIYLGKNTSVTETTKDIEKILDKTKPESLILLGDIKSGIKS' A
#
# COMPACT_ATOMS: atom_id res chain seq x y z
N MET A 1 23.13 1.12 6.97
CA MET A 1 21.73 1.06 6.52
C MET A 1 20.89 1.83 7.53
N LEU A 2 20.23 2.90 7.12
CA LEU A 2 19.38 3.71 8.01
C LEU A 2 17.92 3.51 7.63
N THR A 3 17.10 3.05 8.58
CA THR A 3 15.66 2.86 8.38
C THR A 3 14.88 3.95 9.09
N LYS A 4 13.87 4.54 8.43
CA LYS A 4 13.06 5.62 8.98
C LYS A 4 11.59 5.47 8.61
N ILE A 5 10.70 5.56 9.59
CA ILE A 5 9.24 5.56 9.36
C ILE A 5 8.83 6.87 8.69
N VAL A 6 7.94 6.81 7.70
CA VAL A 6 7.36 8.00 7.08
C VAL A 6 6.32 8.61 8.03
N PRO A 7 6.52 9.85 8.53
CA PRO A 7 5.59 10.42 9.49
C PRO A 7 4.16 10.46 8.95
N ARG A 8 3.21 9.98 9.76
CA ARG A 8 1.77 9.91 9.48
C ARG A 8 1.36 8.99 8.32
N HIS A 9 2.24 8.09 7.87
CA HIS A 9 1.95 7.13 6.82
C HIS A 9 2.43 5.74 7.24
N PRO A 10 1.72 4.66 6.86
CA PRO A 10 2.12 3.28 7.16
C PRO A 10 3.21 2.81 6.18
N ALA A 11 4.37 3.48 6.19
CA ALA A 11 5.47 3.18 5.28
C ALA A 11 6.84 3.39 5.94
N LEU A 12 7.84 2.65 5.46
CA LEU A 12 9.22 2.71 5.93
C LEU A 12 10.14 3.10 4.77
N VAL A 13 11.04 4.05 4.98
CA VAL A 13 12.13 4.34 4.05
C VAL A 13 13.39 3.65 4.53
N ILE A 14 14.05 2.94 3.63
CA ILE A 14 15.36 2.33 3.83
C ILE A 14 16.36 3.14 3.02
N ASN A 15 17.32 3.78 3.69
CA ASN A 15 18.46 4.43 3.04
C ASN A 15 19.66 3.47 3.10
N GLY A 16 19.81 2.67 2.04
CA GLY A 16 20.96 1.79 1.79
C GLY A 16 21.84 2.33 0.68
N ASN A 17 22.32 1.45 -0.21
CA ASN A 17 22.91 1.87 -1.48
C ASN A 17 21.88 2.54 -2.39
N GLU A 18 20.63 2.08 -2.29
CA GLU A 18 19.47 2.66 -2.95
C GLU A 18 18.46 3.05 -1.88
N LYS A 19 17.74 4.14 -2.12
CA LYS A 19 16.65 4.59 -1.26
C LYS A 19 15.36 3.88 -1.64
N SER A 20 14.94 2.92 -0.82
CA SER A 20 13.70 2.17 -1.06
C SER A 20 12.58 2.61 -0.12
N LEU A 21 11.37 2.69 -0.65
CA LEU A 21 10.14 2.80 0.13
C LEU A 21 9.55 1.40 0.32
N VAL A 22 9.21 1.03 1.55
CA VAL A 22 8.60 -0.25 1.90
C VAL A 22 7.19 -0.02 2.39
N ILE A 23 6.24 -0.77 1.83
CA ILE A 23 4.83 -0.80 2.22
C ILE A 23 4.39 -2.26 2.30
N ALA A 24 3.61 -2.63 3.31
CA ALA A 24 3.19 -4.00 3.58
C ALA A 24 1.65 -4.10 3.68
N ASP A 25 1.13 -5.32 3.58
CA ASP A 25 -0.24 -5.67 3.96
C ASP A 25 -1.35 -4.81 3.34
N LEU A 26 -1.22 -4.50 2.04
CA LEU A 26 -2.18 -3.64 1.34
C LEU A 26 -3.59 -4.24 1.25
N HIS A 27 -3.71 -5.57 1.18
CA HIS A 27 -4.97 -6.30 1.09
C HIS A 27 -5.95 -5.75 0.04
N LEU A 28 -5.43 -5.36 -1.13
CA LEU A 28 -6.23 -4.72 -2.17
C LEU A 28 -7.42 -5.62 -2.58
N GLY A 29 -8.60 -5.02 -2.68
CA GLY A 29 -9.83 -5.70 -3.10
C GLY A 29 -10.62 -6.40 -2.01
N PHE A 30 -10.32 -6.16 -0.72
CA PHE A 30 -11.05 -6.77 0.40
C PHE A 30 -12.56 -6.42 0.40
N GLU A 31 -12.95 -5.35 -0.29
CA GLU A 31 -14.34 -4.92 -0.46
C GLU A 31 -15.16 -5.99 -1.17
N ALA A 32 -14.55 -6.79 -2.05
CA ALA A 32 -15.24 -7.88 -2.71
C ALA A 32 -15.83 -8.86 -1.67
N LYS A 33 -15.09 -9.12 -0.59
CA LYS A 33 -15.54 -9.98 0.52
C LYS A 33 -16.63 -9.33 1.35
N LEU A 34 -16.58 -8.00 1.53
CA LEU A 34 -17.63 -7.26 2.24
C LEU A 34 -18.92 -7.17 1.42
N SER A 35 -18.79 -6.96 0.11
CA SER A 35 -19.90 -6.93 -0.83
C SER A 35 -20.65 -8.28 -0.86
N SER A 36 -19.93 -9.41 -0.75
CA SER A 36 -20.52 -10.73 -0.59
C SER A 36 -21.31 -10.90 0.73
N ASN A 37 -21.08 -10.05 1.73
CA ASN A 37 -21.82 -10.01 2.99
C ASN A 37 -22.83 -8.84 3.03
N ASN A 38 -23.28 -8.36 1.86
CA ASN A 38 -24.24 -7.26 1.73
C ASN A 38 -23.74 -5.90 2.29
N ILE A 39 -22.44 -5.73 2.51
CA ILE A 39 -21.81 -4.47 2.94
C ILE A 39 -21.14 -3.83 1.71
N TYR A 40 -21.73 -2.75 1.19
CA TYR A 40 -21.27 -2.10 -0.04
C TYR A 40 -20.45 -0.84 0.26
N LEU A 41 -19.16 -0.88 -0.06
CA LEU A 41 -18.22 0.26 0.10
C LEU A 41 -18.03 1.07 -1.21
N GLY A 42 -18.75 0.72 -2.28
CA GLY A 42 -18.49 1.22 -3.63
C GLY A 42 -17.43 0.39 -4.37
N LYS A 43 -17.51 0.35 -5.70
CA LYS A 43 -16.62 -0.48 -6.52
C LYS A 43 -15.25 0.21 -6.65
N ASN A 44 -14.16 -0.50 -6.33
CA ASN A 44 -12.77 -0.04 -6.45
C ASN A 44 -12.40 1.20 -5.61
N THR A 45 -13.20 1.55 -4.60
CA THR A 45 -12.96 2.74 -3.77
C THR A 45 -11.64 2.64 -3.01
N SER A 46 -11.41 1.53 -2.30
CA SER A 46 -10.18 1.36 -1.51
C SER A 46 -8.91 1.24 -2.35
N VAL A 47 -8.98 0.59 -3.51
CA VAL A 47 -7.83 0.42 -4.39
C VAL A 47 -7.41 1.78 -4.89
N THR A 48 -8.38 2.60 -5.31
CA THR A 48 -8.12 3.97 -5.77
C THR A 48 -7.58 4.85 -4.65
N GLU A 49 -8.15 4.76 -3.44
CA GLU A 49 -7.70 5.54 -2.27
C GLU A 49 -6.30 5.13 -1.84
N THR A 50 -6.03 3.83 -1.75
CA THR A 50 -4.73 3.26 -1.39
C THR A 50 -3.67 3.64 -2.41
N THR A 51 -3.97 3.52 -3.71
CA THR A 51 -3.05 3.96 -4.77
C THR A 51 -2.72 5.45 -4.65
N LYS A 52 -3.73 6.32 -4.44
CA LYS A 52 -3.51 7.76 -4.24
C LYS A 52 -2.66 8.07 -3.02
N ASP A 53 -2.83 7.32 -1.93
CA ASP A 53 -2.03 7.52 -0.73
C ASP A 53 -0.59 7.04 -0.93
N ILE A 54 -0.37 5.94 -1.65
CA ILE A 54 0.97 5.49 -2.05
C ILE A 54 1.64 6.55 -2.94
N GLU A 55 0.92 7.11 -3.94
CA GLU A 55 1.42 8.19 -4.80
C GLU A 55 1.88 9.41 -3.99
N LYS A 56 1.11 9.85 -2.99
CA LYS A 56 1.52 10.95 -2.08
C LYS A 56 2.81 10.61 -1.32
N ILE A 57 2.97 9.36 -0.87
CA ILE A 57 4.17 8.93 -0.17
C ILE A 57 5.37 8.90 -1.12
N LEU A 58 5.17 8.42 -2.36
CA LEU A 58 6.20 8.42 -3.40
C LEU A 58 6.67 9.84 -3.70
N ASP A 59 5.75 10.79 -3.90
CA ASP A 59 6.09 12.20 -4.14
C ASP A 59 6.84 12.84 -2.98
N LYS A 60 6.42 12.54 -1.74
CA LYS A 60 7.04 13.06 -0.51
C LYS A 60 8.42 12.47 -0.25
N THR A 61 8.58 11.18 -0.49
CA THR A 61 9.79 10.44 -0.11
C THR A 61 10.79 10.35 -1.24
N LYS A 62 10.38 10.46 -2.51
CA LYS A 62 11.22 10.31 -3.70
C LYS A 62 12.19 9.12 -3.58
N PRO A 63 11.66 7.90 -3.43
CA PRO A 63 12.49 6.70 -3.41
C PRO A 63 12.92 6.35 -4.84
N GLU A 64 13.98 5.58 -4.96
CA GLU A 64 14.45 5.00 -6.22
C GLU A 64 13.72 3.69 -6.52
N SER A 65 13.31 2.96 -5.47
CA SER A 65 12.51 1.73 -5.57
C SER A 65 11.35 1.67 -4.58
N LEU A 66 10.32 0.92 -4.96
CA LEU A 66 9.19 0.55 -4.11
C LEU A 66 9.23 -0.95 -3.83
N ILE A 67 9.22 -1.33 -2.55
CA ILE A 67 9.17 -2.70 -2.07
C ILE A 67 7.77 -2.93 -1.47
N LEU A 68 7.02 -3.86 -2.07
CA LEU A 68 5.74 -4.32 -1.53
C LEU A 68 5.97 -5.62 -0.75
N LEU A 69 5.85 -5.54 0.57
CA LEU A 69 6.24 -6.61 1.50
C LEU A 69 5.00 -7.36 2.01
N GLY A 70 4.58 -8.38 1.27
CA GLY A 70 3.48 -9.28 1.69
C GLY A 70 2.08 -8.73 1.41
N ASP A 71 1.11 -9.65 1.38
CA ASP A 71 -0.34 -9.45 1.30
C ASP A 71 -0.80 -8.25 0.47
N ILE A 72 -0.38 -8.24 -0.80
CA ILE A 72 -0.69 -7.16 -1.74
C ILE A 72 -2.17 -7.19 -2.15
N LYS A 73 -2.72 -8.38 -2.37
CA LYS A 73 -4.12 -8.59 -2.78
C LYS A 73 -4.83 -9.43 -1.72
N SER A 74 -6.08 -9.08 -1.42
CA SER A 74 -6.94 -9.79 -0.46
C SER A 74 -7.23 -11.26 -0.84
N GLY A 75 -6.99 -11.64 -2.10
CA GLY A 75 -7.11 -12.99 -2.60
C GLY A 75 -7.24 -13.00 -4.13
N ILE A 76 -7.02 -14.17 -4.73
CA ILE A 76 -7.41 -14.47 -6.10
C ILE A 76 -8.74 -15.22 -6.06
N LYS A 77 -9.72 -14.83 -6.88
CA LYS A 77 -10.85 -15.73 -7.15
C LYS A 77 -10.29 -16.93 -7.91
N SER A 78 -10.36 -18.11 -7.31
CA SER A 78 -10.15 -19.39 -8.01
C SER A 78 -11.32 -19.69 -8.94
#